data_AF-A0A1M4XLZ8-F1
#
_entry.id   AF-A0A1M4XLZ8-F1
#
_cell.length_a   1.000
_cell.length_b   1.000
_cell.length_c   1.000
_cell.angle_alpha   90.00
_cell.angle_beta   90.00
_cell.angle_gamma   90.00
#
_symmetry.space_group_name_H-M   'P 1'
#
loop_
_entity.id
_entity.type
_entity.pdbx_description
1 polymer ?
#
loop_
_entity_poly.entity_id
_entity_poly.type
_entity_poly.pdbx_seq_one_letter_code
_entity_poly.pdbx_strand_id
1 'polypeptide(L)'
;MEPNPYDPRLRDDLTDNEKTILRFMDEVMHGNDLSLLDELVAEDYIQHTPGIGQGRKGVRKYIEEVGHRRPGRHDWRPVQIFSQGDMVILHKISGTHVFADFVRFNDRGQMVEHWDVVQPHPEPGYDPMRPSTENLDRFRTLFDLDQSSANSDTIT
;
A
#
# COMPACT_ATOMS: atom_id res chain seq x y z
N MET A 1 -15.68 9.28 15.28
CA MET A 1 -15.24 9.63 13.92
C MET A 1 -16.47 10.05 13.15
N GLU A 2 -16.40 11.18 12.45
CA GLU A 2 -17.45 11.54 11.49
C GLU A 2 -17.61 10.41 10.45
N PRO A 3 -18.84 10.18 9.94
CA PRO A 3 -19.07 9.21 8.88
C PRO A 3 -18.17 9.51 7.68
N ASN A 4 -17.57 8.48 7.08
CA ASN A 4 -16.82 8.61 5.83
C ASN A 4 -17.77 8.39 4.64
N PRO A 5 -18.27 9.44 3.97
CA PRO A 5 -19.18 9.26 2.84
C PRO A 5 -18.50 8.63 1.61
N TYR A 6 -17.17 8.57 1.60
CA TYR A 6 -16.38 8.00 0.51
C TYR A 6 -15.92 6.56 0.77
N ASP A 7 -16.40 5.94 1.86
CA ASP A 7 -16.08 4.54 2.16
C ASP A 7 -16.46 3.67 0.95
N PRO A 8 -15.49 2.99 0.32
CA PRO A 8 -15.76 2.17 -0.85
C PRO A 8 -16.84 1.12 -0.64
N ARG A 9 -17.05 0.65 0.60
CA ARG A 9 -18.07 -0.35 0.94
C ARG A 9 -19.50 0.18 0.87
N LEU A 10 -19.68 1.50 0.78
CA LEU A 10 -20.97 2.16 0.64
C LEU A 10 -21.28 2.54 -0.82
N ARG A 11 -20.34 2.33 -1.74
CA ARG A 11 -20.46 2.69 -3.16
C ARG A 11 -21.11 1.55 -3.95
N ASP A 12 -21.98 1.90 -4.89
CA ASP A 12 -22.64 0.99 -5.83
C ASP A 12 -22.02 1.01 -7.24
N ASP A 13 -21.06 1.91 -7.47
CA ASP A 13 -20.40 2.17 -8.75
C ASP A 13 -19.00 1.54 -8.88
N LEU A 14 -18.62 0.65 -7.96
CA LEU A 14 -17.29 0.03 -7.98
C LEU A 14 -17.08 -0.80 -9.25
N THR A 15 -15.92 -0.61 -9.86
CA THR A 15 -15.41 -1.49 -10.92
C THR A 15 -15.10 -2.88 -10.38
N ASP A 16 -14.95 -3.86 -11.28
CA ASP A 16 -14.61 -5.22 -10.86
C ASP A 16 -13.21 -5.32 -10.24
N ASN A 17 -12.24 -4.53 -10.72
CA ASN A 17 -10.91 -4.47 -10.12
C ASN A 17 -10.93 -3.87 -8.71
N GLU A 18 -11.75 -2.84 -8.49
CA GLU A 18 -11.95 -2.25 -7.15
C GLU A 18 -12.59 -3.26 -6.19
N LYS A 19 -13.57 -4.05 -6.66
CA LYS A 19 -14.15 -5.14 -5.86
C LYS A 19 -13.12 -6.23 -5.55
N THR A 20 -12.28 -6.59 -6.53
CA THR A 20 -11.24 -7.61 -6.34
C THR A 20 -10.24 -7.21 -5.25
N ILE A 21 -9.71 -5.98 -5.26
CA ILE A 21 -8.77 -5.55 -4.21
C ILE A 21 -9.45 -5.48 -2.84
N LEU A 22 -10.70 -4.99 -2.76
CA LEU A 22 -11.43 -4.96 -1.49
C LEU A 22 -11.64 -6.38 -0.95
N ARG A 23 -12.07 -7.32 -1.80
CA ARG A 23 -12.20 -8.74 -1.45
C ARG A 23 -10.88 -9.35 -1.01
N PHE A 24 -9.77 -9.04 -1.69
CA PHE A 24 -8.44 -9.48 -1.26
C PHE A 24 -8.08 -8.93 0.13
N MET A 25 -8.35 -7.65 0.39
CA MET A 25 -8.08 -7.05 1.70
C MET A 25 -8.93 -7.68 2.81
N ASP A 26 -10.23 -7.87 2.58
CA ASP A 26 -11.16 -8.42 3.56
C ASP A 26 -10.92 -9.92 3.81
N GLU A 27 -10.93 -10.74 2.76
CA GLU A 27 -10.96 -12.19 2.87
C GLU A 27 -9.56 -12.79 2.97
N VAL A 28 -8.55 -12.22 2.30
CA VAL A 28 -7.19 -12.78 2.27
C VAL A 28 -6.27 -12.10 3.27
N MET A 29 -6.02 -10.79 3.14
CA MET A 29 -5.04 -10.08 3.97
C MET A 29 -5.44 -10.07 5.46
N HIS A 30 -6.72 -9.79 5.75
CA HIS A 30 -7.21 -9.69 7.11
C HIS A 30 -8.04 -10.92 7.55
N GLY A 31 -8.69 -11.60 6.60
CA GLY A 31 -9.48 -12.82 6.79
C GLY A 31 -8.68 -14.13 6.78
N ASN A 32 -7.46 -14.12 6.21
CA ASN A 32 -6.57 -15.30 6.09
C ASN A 32 -7.12 -16.46 5.25
N ASP A 33 -8.02 -16.19 4.31
CA ASP A 33 -8.44 -17.18 3.32
C ASP A 33 -7.44 -17.24 2.15
N LEU A 34 -6.36 -17.98 2.36
CA LEU A 34 -5.31 -18.17 1.36
C LEU A 34 -5.74 -19.04 0.16
N SER A 35 -6.95 -19.62 0.18
CA SER A 35 -7.48 -20.39 -0.94
C SER A 35 -7.80 -19.49 -2.14
N LEU A 36 -8.07 -18.21 -1.89
CA LEU A 36 -8.42 -17.23 -2.91
C LEU A 36 -7.22 -16.66 -3.67
N LEU A 37 -5.99 -16.93 -3.22
CA LEU A 37 -4.80 -16.37 -3.86
C LEU A 37 -4.68 -16.78 -5.33
N ASP A 38 -5.08 -17.99 -5.68
CA ASP A 38 -4.96 -18.46 -7.06
C ASP A 38 -5.95 -17.77 -8.01
N GLU A 39 -7.09 -17.33 -7.47
CA GLU A 39 -8.11 -16.54 -8.14
C GLU A 39 -7.67 -15.08 -8.25
N LEU A 40 -7.29 -14.45 -7.13
CA LEU A 40 -7.15 -13.00 -7.03
C LEU A 40 -5.75 -12.47 -7.40
N VAL A 41 -4.71 -13.31 -7.36
CA VAL A 41 -3.31 -12.92 -7.57
C VAL A 41 -2.69 -13.74 -8.69
N ALA A 42 -2.12 -13.08 -9.69
CA ALA A 42 -1.42 -13.76 -10.76
C ALA A 42 -0.16 -14.49 -10.25
N GLU A 43 0.17 -15.61 -10.88
CA GLU A 43 1.31 -16.43 -10.48
C GLU A 43 2.63 -15.64 -10.52
N ASP A 44 2.80 -14.82 -11.56
CA ASP A 44 3.95 -13.96 -11.87
C ASP A 44 3.85 -12.54 -11.28
N TYR A 45 3.05 -12.35 -10.23
CA TYR A 45 2.85 -11.06 -9.55
C TYR A 45 4.17 -10.34 -9.22
N ILE A 46 4.25 -9.06 -9.58
CA ILE A 46 5.42 -8.21 -9.33
C ILE A 46 5.19 -7.41 -8.04
N GLN A 47 6.10 -7.57 -7.08
CA GLN A 47 5.99 -6.94 -5.76
C GLN A 47 7.11 -5.91 -5.54
N HIS A 48 6.74 -4.66 -5.27
CA HIS A 48 7.69 -3.58 -5.05
C HIS A 48 7.91 -3.23 -3.58
N THR A 49 7.03 -3.67 -2.67
CA THR A 49 7.20 -3.45 -1.23
C THR A 49 8.49 -4.14 -0.74
N PRO A 50 9.46 -3.38 -0.21
CA PRO A 50 10.73 -3.95 0.27
C PRO A 50 10.50 -5.06 1.32
N GLY A 51 11.18 -6.19 1.12
CA GLY A 51 11.13 -7.33 2.04
C GLY A 51 10.02 -8.35 1.76
N ILE A 52 9.08 -8.07 0.84
CA ILE A 52 8.10 -9.06 0.37
C ILE A 52 8.65 -9.77 -0.88
N GLY A 53 8.51 -11.10 -0.94
CA GLY A 53 8.97 -11.89 -2.08
C GLY A 53 8.15 -11.65 -3.36
N GLN A 54 8.72 -11.99 -4.51
CA GLN A 54 8.06 -11.93 -5.81
C GLN A 54 7.06 -13.07 -6.04
N GLY A 55 6.16 -12.87 -7.00
CA GLY A 55 5.13 -13.81 -7.41
C GLY A 55 4.05 -14.02 -6.34
N ARG A 56 3.00 -14.76 -6.71
CA ARG A 56 1.97 -15.19 -5.75
C ARG A 56 2.56 -15.94 -4.55
N LYS A 57 3.66 -16.66 -4.75
CA LYS A 57 4.37 -17.37 -3.68
C LYS A 57 4.93 -16.42 -2.62
N GLY A 58 5.49 -15.28 -3.02
CA GLY A 58 6.00 -14.27 -2.09
C GLY A 58 4.89 -13.61 -1.29
N VAL A 59 3.77 -13.28 -1.95
CA VAL A 59 2.54 -12.78 -1.30
C VAL A 59 2.02 -13.79 -0.27
N ARG A 60 1.89 -15.06 -0.65
CA ARG A 60 1.47 -16.15 0.26
C ARG A 60 2.33 -16.19 1.52
N LYS A 61 3.66 -16.26 1.34
CA LYS A 61 4.60 -16.35 2.45
C LYS A 61 4.47 -15.16 3.40
N TYR A 62 4.35 -13.95 2.86
CA TYR A 62 4.16 -12.75 3.66
C TYR A 62 2.87 -12.79 4.48
N ILE A 63 1.75 -13.23 3.91
CA ILE A 63 0.48 -13.30 4.64
C ILE A 63 0.54 -14.35 5.76
N GLU A 64 1.12 -15.53 5.47
CA GLU A 64 1.27 -16.64 6.43
C GLU A 64 2.20 -16.30 7.61
N GLU A 65 3.31 -15.61 7.35
CA GLU A 65 4.34 -15.32 8.36
C GLU A 65 4.10 -13.99 9.09
N VAL A 66 3.56 -12.98 8.40
CA VAL A 66 3.44 -11.61 8.90
C VAL A 66 1.99 -11.16 8.90
N GLY A 67 1.35 -11.11 7.73
CA GLY A 67 0.03 -10.50 7.51
C GLY A 67 -1.01 -10.88 8.56
N HIS A 68 -1.29 -12.17 8.68
CA HIS A 68 -2.30 -12.68 9.60
C HIS A 68 -1.92 -12.58 11.08
N ARG A 69 -0.61 -12.57 11.38
CA ARG A 69 -0.08 -12.54 12.76
C ARG A 69 0.05 -11.13 13.32
N ARG A 70 -0.13 -10.09 12.50
CA ARG A 70 -0.02 -8.69 12.93
C ARG A 70 -1.07 -8.35 14.01
N PRO A 71 -0.65 -7.77 15.14
CA PRO A 71 -1.57 -7.17 16.10
C PRO A 71 -2.45 -6.11 15.43
N GLY A 72 -3.73 -6.07 15.78
CA GLY A 72 -4.64 -5.08 15.20
C GLY A 72 -4.91 -5.25 13.71
N ARG A 73 -4.71 -6.45 13.12
CA ARG A 73 -4.99 -6.66 11.68
C ARG A 73 -6.43 -6.27 11.27
N HIS A 74 -7.38 -6.35 12.19
CA HIS A 74 -8.78 -5.95 11.91
C HIS A 74 -9.04 -4.47 12.17
N ASP A 75 -8.08 -3.76 12.75
CA ASP A 75 -8.13 -2.31 12.97
C ASP A 75 -7.64 -1.59 11.72
N TRP A 76 -8.45 -1.72 10.66
CA TRP A 76 -8.26 -1.00 9.41
C TRP A 76 -9.60 -0.61 8.81
N ARG A 77 -9.58 0.40 7.95
CA ARG A 77 -10.71 0.72 7.08
C ARG A 77 -10.25 1.31 5.76
N PRO A 78 -10.92 0.99 4.64
CA PRO A 78 -10.74 1.73 3.41
C PRO A 78 -11.31 3.16 3.60
N VAL A 79 -10.60 4.14 3.07
CA VAL A 79 -11.02 5.55 3.10
C VAL A 79 -11.61 5.93 1.76
N GLN A 80 -10.87 5.68 0.67
CA GLN A 80 -11.25 5.99 -0.70
C GLN A 80 -10.59 4.98 -1.65
N ILE A 81 -11.20 4.80 -2.82
CA ILE A 81 -10.66 3.95 -3.88
C ILE A 81 -10.86 4.62 -5.23
N PHE A 82 -9.86 4.54 -6.09
CA PHE A 82 -9.86 5.12 -7.42
C PHE A 82 -9.34 4.12 -8.43
N SER A 83 -9.88 4.14 -9.64
CA SER A 83 -9.41 3.31 -10.74
C SER A 83 -9.28 4.11 -12.03
N GLN A 84 -8.24 3.80 -12.81
CA GLN A 84 -8.07 4.30 -14.17
C GLN A 84 -7.38 3.23 -15.01
N GLY A 85 -8.06 2.73 -16.04
CA GLY A 85 -7.57 1.60 -16.83
C GLY A 85 -7.44 0.34 -15.98
N ASP A 86 -6.27 -0.29 -16.02
CA ASP A 86 -5.96 -1.50 -15.25
C ASP A 86 -5.36 -1.20 -13.87
N MET A 87 -5.27 0.06 -13.45
CA MET A 87 -4.70 0.47 -12.17
C MET A 87 -5.78 0.86 -11.16
N VAL A 88 -5.65 0.37 -9.92
CA VAL A 88 -6.46 0.76 -8.77
C VAL A 88 -5.57 1.33 -7.67
N ILE A 89 -6.01 2.43 -7.05
CA ILE A 89 -5.38 3.04 -5.88
C ILE A 89 -6.33 2.89 -4.70
N LEU A 90 -5.88 2.19 -3.65
CA LEU A 90 -6.61 2.05 -2.40
C LEU A 90 -5.97 2.92 -1.32
N HIS A 91 -6.68 3.95 -0.87
CA HIS A 91 -6.34 4.68 0.34
C HIS A 91 -7.02 3.99 1.53
N LYS A 92 -6.24 3.49 2.47
CA LYS A 92 -6.73 2.88 3.71
C LYS A 92 -5.97 3.40 4.92
N ILE A 93 -6.58 3.29 6.10
CA ILE A 93 -5.93 3.60 7.36
C ILE A 93 -6.04 2.42 8.31
N SER A 94 -5.03 2.24 9.16
CA SER A 94 -5.07 1.39 10.34
C SER A 94 -5.05 2.22 11.62
N GLY A 95 -5.02 1.57 12.78
CA GLY A 95 -4.80 2.24 14.06
C GLY A 95 -3.47 3.00 14.17
N THR A 96 -2.48 2.71 13.32
CA THR A 96 -1.13 3.29 13.42
C THR A 96 -0.61 3.94 12.16
N HIS A 97 -1.19 3.69 10.99
CA HIS A 97 -0.65 4.14 9.71
C HIS A 97 -1.74 4.55 8.71
N VAL A 98 -1.36 5.38 7.76
CA VAL A 98 -2.06 5.68 6.51
C VAL A 98 -1.32 4.94 5.38
N PHE A 99 -2.08 4.34 4.47
CA PHE A 99 -1.58 3.57 3.35
C PHE A 99 -2.19 4.06 2.04
N ALA A 100 -1.38 4.07 0.98
CA ALA A 100 -1.86 4.07 -0.39
C ALA A 100 -1.26 2.85 -1.10
N ASP A 101 -2.11 1.90 -1.50
CA ASP A 101 -1.71 0.77 -2.33
C ASP A 101 -2.02 1.08 -3.78
N PHE A 102 -1.07 0.82 -4.68
CA PHE A 102 -1.22 0.94 -6.12
C PHE A 102 -1.17 -0.46 -6.70
N VAL A 103 -2.24 -0.93 -7.33
CA VAL A 103 -2.35 -2.30 -7.81
C VAL A 103 -2.77 -2.31 -9.27
N ARG A 104 -1.97 -2.99 -10.09
CA ARG A 104 -2.30 -3.24 -11.49
C ARG A 104 -3.01 -4.59 -11.65
N PHE A 105 -3.90 -4.67 -12.63
CA PHE A 105 -4.72 -5.85 -12.93
C PHE A 105 -4.47 -6.36 -14.35
N ASN A 106 -4.78 -7.62 -14.61
CA ASN A 106 -4.86 -8.17 -15.96
C ASN A 106 -6.31 -8.33 -16.43
N ASP A 107 -6.50 -8.74 -17.68
CA ASP A 107 -7.82 -8.95 -18.29
C ASP A 107 -8.65 -10.06 -17.62
N ARG A 108 -8.03 -10.90 -16.77
CA ARG A 108 -8.73 -11.90 -15.95
C ARG A 108 -9.19 -11.34 -14.60
N GLY A 109 -8.97 -10.05 -14.34
CA GLY A 109 -9.29 -9.40 -13.07
C GLY A 109 -8.36 -9.78 -11.93
N GLN A 110 -7.18 -10.37 -12.21
CA GLN A 110 -6.21 -10.72 -11.17
C GLN A 110 -5.26 -9.55 -10.93
N MET A 111 -4.86 -9.35 -9.69
CA MET A 111 -3.77 -8.44 -9.34
C MET A 111 -2.46 -8.99 -9.89
N VAL A 112 -1.69 -8.17 -10.59
CA VAL A 112 -0.44 -8.55 -11.25
C VAL A 112 0.78 -7.76 -10.79
N GLU A 113 0.58 -6.61 -10.15
CA GLU A 113 1.69 -5.77 -9.70
C GLU A 113 1.25 -4.85 -8.56
N HIS A 114 2.15 -4.57 -7.61
CA HIS A 114 1.84 -3.74 -6.44
C HIS A 114 3.00 -2.88 -5.94
N TRP A 115 2.64 -1.66 -5.55
CA TRP A 115 3.44 -0.75 -4.73
C TRP A 115 2.61 -0.28 -3.54
N ASP A 116 3.28 0.10 -2.46
CA ASP A 116 2.67 0.79 -1.34
C ASP A 116 3.45 2.04 -0.92
N VAL A 117 2.71 3.00 -0.39
CA VAL A 117 3.24 4.09 0.43
C VAL A 117 2.66 3.94 1.82
N VAL A 118 3.53 3.87 2.82
CA VAL A 118 3.16 3.68 4.22
C VAL A 118 3.63 4.89 5.02
N GLN A 119 2.70 5.58 5.68
CA GLN A 119 2.98 6.71 6.54
C GLN A 119 2.48 6.42 7.95
N PRO A 120 3.30 6.51 9.01
CA PRO A 120 2.78 6.43 10.37
C PRO A 120 1.83 7.59 10.65
N HIS A 121 0.82 7.35 11.48
CA HIS A 121 0.00 8.43 12.01
C HIS A 121 0.88 9.44 12.73
N PRO A 122 0.49 10.72 12.73
CA PRO A 122 1.22 11.71 13.48
C PRO A 122 1.28 11.38 14.98
N GLU A 123 2.38 11.79 15.62
CA GLU A 123 2.55 11.67 17.07
C GLU A 123 1.39 12.34 17.83
N PRO A 124 1.06 11.87 19.05
CA PRO A 124 0.10 12.54 19.91
C PRO A 124 0.40 14.04 20.07
N GLY A 125 -0.62 14.88 19.88
CA GLY A 125 -0.45 16.35 19.93
C GLY A 125 0.03 16.98 18.61
N TYR A 126 0.05 16.23 17.52
CA TYR A 126 0.25 16.78 16.18
C TYR A 126 -0.84 17.78 15.81
N ASP A 127 -0.42 18.99 15.43
CA ASP A 127 -1.26 20.02 14.85
C ASP A 127 -0.97 20.11 13.35
N PRO A 128 -1.92 19.73 12.47
CA PRO A 128 -1.74 19.76 11.02
C PRO A 128 -1.58 21.19 10.46
N MET A 129 -1.94 22.21 11.24
CA MET A 129 -1.80 23.62 10.87
C MET A 129 -0.55 24.27 11.48
N ARG A 130 0.20 23.55 12.33
CA ARG A 130 1.46 24.05 12.88
C ARG A 130 2.46 24.23 11.75
N PRO A 131 3.06 25.43 11.59
CA PRO A 131 4.12 25.64 10.61
C PRO A 131 5.23 24.60 10.80
N SER A 132 5.58 23.90 9.73
CA SER A 132 6.71 22.97 9.74
C SER A 132 7.99 23.73 10.06
N THR A 133 8.79 23.21 11.00
CA THR A 133 10.21 23.58 11.06
C THR A 133 10.94 22.78 10.00
N GLU A 134 11.70 23.43 9.12
CA GLU A 134 12.41 22.76 8.04
C GLU A 134 13.40 21.74 8.61
N ASN A 135 13.16 20.46 8.30
CA ASN A 135 14.15 19.40 8.43
C ASN A 135 14.42 18.87 7.03
N LEU A 136 15.40 19.48 6.37
CA LEU A 136 15.79 19.12 5.00
C LEU A 136 16.67 17.88 4.94
N ASP A 137 17.21 17.42 6.08
CA ASP A 137 18.14 16.29 6.12
C ASP A 137 17.49 15.01 5.63
N ARG A 138 16.20 14.80 5.96
CA ARG A 138 15.44 13.67 5.40
C ARG A 138 15.42 13.68 3.87
N PHE A 139 15.34 14.85 3.26
CA PHE A 139 15.27 15.00 1.80
C PHE A 139 16.66 14.92 1.18
N ARG A 140 17.69 15.46 1.84
CA ARG A 140 19.08 15.30 1.42
C ARG A 140 19.49 13.82 1.40
N THR A 141 19.14 13.07 2.45
CA THR A 141 19.36 11.62 2.48
C THR A 141 18.54 10.89 1.41
N LEU A 142 17.25 11.24 1.26
CA LEU A 142 16.37 10.57 0.30
C LEU A 142 16.83 10.75 -1.16
N PHE A 143 17.34 11.94 -1.50
CA PHE A 143 17.78 12.29 -2.85
C PHE A 143 19.31 12.26 -3.02
N ASP A 144 20.04 11.75 -2.02
CA ASP A 144 21.50 11.62 -2.04
C ASP A 144 22.26 12.93 -2.33
N LEU A 145 21.75 14.06 -1.84
CA LEU A 145 22.27 15.39 -2.17
C LEU A 145 23.61 15.71 -1.48
N ASP A 146 24.04 14.89 -0.51
CA ASP A 146 25.32 15.07 0.18
C ASP A 146 26.48 14.31 -0.49
N GLN A 147 26.21 13.42 -1.47
CA GLN A 147 27.25 12.68 -2.22
C GLN A 147 27.72 13.40 -3.50
N SER A 148 27.05 14.46 -3.96
CA SER A 148 27.34 15.10 -5.26
C SER A 148 28.56 16.03 -5.27
N SER A 149 29.24 16.24 -4.13
CA SER A 149 30.45 17.09 -4.05
C SER A 149 31.76 16.35 -4.21
N ALA A 150 31.77 15.02 -4.39
CA ALA A 150 32.99 14.21 -4.37
C ALA A 150 33.53 13.76 -5.74
N ASN A 151 32.94 14.17 -6.87
CA ASN A 151 33.27 13.64 -8.20
C ASN A 151 33.77 14.65 -9.25
N SER A 152 34.28 15.83 -8.86
CA SER A 152 34.86 16.79 -9.83
C SER A 152 36.35 16.62 -10.12
N ASP A 153 37.08 15.77 -9.41
CA ASP A 153 38.56 15.82 -9.42
C ASP A 153 39.23 14.57 -10.02
N THR A 154 38.88 14.19 -11.26
CA THR A 154 39.81 13.36 -12.06
C THR A 154 39.63 13.53 -13.57
N ILE A 155 40.12 14.64 -14.15
CA ILE A 155 40.69 14.63 -15.52
C ILE A 155 41.87 15.61 -15.53
N THR A 156 43.10 15.08 -15.46
CA THR A 156 44.30 15.71 -16.02
C THR A 156 44.99 14.71 -16.93
#